data_AF-A0A0T6LN87-F1
#
_entry.id   AF-A0A0T6LN87-F1
#
_cell.length_a   1.000
_cell.length_b   1.000
_cell.length_c   1.000
_cell.angle_alpha   90.00
_cell.angle_beta   90.00
_cell.angle_gamma   90.00
#
_symmetry.space_group_name_H-M   'P 1'
#
loop_
_entity.id
_entity.type
_entity.pdbx_description
1 polymer ?
#
loop_
_entity_poly.entity_id
_entity_poly.type
_entity_poly.pdbx_seq_one_letter_code
_entity_poly.pdbx_strand_id
1 'polypeptide(L)' 'MNAPDRLTALSGISPGITIRAEPRPPRADWLCRCGRHERAIGRDAVIELASRATVTHCPHT' A
#
# COMPACT_ATOMS: atom_id res chain seq x y z
N MET A 1 -7.68 21.10 20.67
CA MET A 1 -8.52 20.51 19.62
C MET A 1 -7.60 19.95 18.55
N ASN A 2 -7.39 18.64 18.52
CA ASN A 2 -6.90 17.91 17.35
C ASN A 2 -7.41 16.49 17.54
N ALA A 3 -8.61 16.22 16.99
CA ALA A 3 -9.20 14.89 17.02
C ALA A 3 -8.31 13.97 16.16
N PRO A 4 -7.90 12.79 16.66
CA PRO A 4 -7.31 11.81 15.76
C PRO A 4 -8.40 11.39 14.79
N ASP A 5 -8.18 11.65 13.51
CA ASP A 5 -9.02 11.17 12.41
C ASP A 5 -9.21 9.66 12.56
N ARG A 6 -10.42 9.28 12.97
CA ARG A 6 -10.74 8.00 13.60
C ARG A 6 -10.83 6.84 12.62
N LEU A 7 -10.40 7.04 11.37
CA LEU A 7 -10.34 6.03 10.33
C LEU A 7 -8.95 5.41 10.17
N THR A 8 -7.90 6.00 10.74
CA THR A 8 -6.52 5.48 10.62
C THR A 8 -6.18 4.41 11.68
N ALA A 9 -7.06 4.16 12.65
CA ALA A 9 -6.75 3.35 13.84
C ALA A 9 -7.16 1.86 13.77
N LEU A 10 -7.76 1.38 12.68
CA LEU A 10 -8.30 0.00 12.61
C LEU A 10 -7.41 -1.01 11.85
N SER A 11 -6.17 -0.67 11.48
CA SER A 11 -5.23 -1.70 11.00
C SER A 11 -3.76 -1.50 11.38
N GLY A 12 -3.35 -0.36 11.95
CA GLY A 12 -1.94 -0.13 12.29
C GLY A 12 -1.00 -0.10 11.06
N ILE A 13 -1.55 0.00 9.84
CA ILE A 13 -0.80 0.07 8.59
C ILE A 13 -0.84 1.53 8.12
N SER A 14 0.30 2.22 8.19
CA SER A 14 0.44 3.55 7.60
C SER A 14 0.30 3.47 6.08
N PRO A 15 -0.30 4.48 5.41
CA PRO A 15 -0.34 4.53 3.95
C PRO A 15 1.10 4.42 3.42
N GLY A 16 1.32 3.43 2.56
CA GLY A 16 2.66 3.00 2.19
C GLY A 16 2.63 1.62 1.55
N ILE A 17 3.70 1.30 0.81
CA ILE A 17 3.89 0.00 0.20
C ILE A 17 4.76 -0.87 1.11
N THR A 18 4.30 -2.08 1.38
CA THR A 18 5.07 -3.12 2.08
C THR A 18 5.48 -4.16 1.05
N ILE A 19 6.78 -4.25 0.76
CA ILE A 19 7.32 -5.27 -0.14
C ILE A 19 7.94 -6.39 0.68
N ARG A 20 7.49 -7.62 0.44
CA ARG A 20 8.03 -8.86 0.99
C ARG A 20 8.71 -9.64 -0.12
N ALA A 21 10.04 -9.54 -0.19
CA ALA A 21 10.83 -10.30 -1.16
C ALA A 21 10.87 -11.82 -0.86
N GLU A 22 10.56 -12.17 0.40
CA GLU A 22 10.45 -13.54 0.89
C GLU A 22 9.07 -13.71 1.57
N PRO A 23 8.29 -14.75 1.27
CA PRO A 23 8.59 -15.94 0.46
C PRO A 23 8.55 -15.68 -1.06
N ARG A 24 9.14 -16.57 -1.86
CA ARG A 24 8.97 -16.57 -3.32
C ARG A 24 7.66 -17.28 -3.71
N PRO A 25 6.86 -16.72 -4.63
CA PRO A 25 7.08 -15.48 -5.37
C PRO A 25 6.91 -14.22 -4.49
N PRO A 26 7.70 -13.15 -4.73
CA PRO A 26 7.69 -11.94 -3.91
C PRO A 26 6.30 -11.32 -3.90
N ARG A 27 5.96 -10.65 -2.80
CA ARG A 27 4.65 -10.05 -2.59
C ARG A 27 4.79 -8.58 -2.24
N ALA A 28 3.82 -7.78 -2.62
CA ALA A 28 3.70 -6.42 -2.16
C ALA A 28 2.25 -6.12 -1.82
N ASP A 29 2.05 -5.47 -0.68
CA ASP A 29 0.76 -4.99 -0.22
C ASP A 29 0.87 -3.46 -0.14
N TRP A 30 -0.03 -2.76 -0.84
CA TRP A 30 -0.08 -1.31 -0.86
C TRP A 30 -1.42 -0.82 -0.34
N LEU A 31 -1.39 0.09 0.62
CA LEU A 31 -2.56 0.84 1.07
C LEU A 31 -2.49 2.26 0.49
N CYS A 32 -3.32 2.56 -0.52
CA CYS A 32 -3.42 3.92 -1.04
C CYS A 32 -4.07 4.84 0.00
N ARG A 33 -3.75 6.14 -0.06
CA ARG A 33 -4.37 7.17 0.78
C ARG A 33 -5.90 7.23 0.64
N CYS A 34 -6.47 6.81 -0.50
CA CYS A 34 -7.93 6.72 -0.67
C CYS A 34 -8.59 5.57 0.11
N GLY A 35 -7.82 4.73 0.79
CA GLY A 35 -8.31 3.56 1.53
C GLY A 35 -8.40 2.27 0.70
N ARG A 36 -7.97 2.30 -0.57
CA ARG A 36 -7.91 1.09 -1.41
C ARG A 36 -6.65 0.28 -1.12
N HIS A 37 -6.83 -1.01 -0.89
CA HIS A 37 -5.76 -1.98 -0.73
C HIS A 37 -5.51 -2.72 -2.04
N GLU A 38 -4.28 -2.71 -2.51
CA GLU A 38 -3.82 -3.46 -3.67
C GLU A 38 -2.75 -4.46 -3.25
N ARG A 39 -2.83 -5.68 -3.80
CA ARG A 39 -1.85 -6.74 -3.57
C ARG A 39 -1.27 -7.20 -4.89
N ALA A 40 0.05 -7.26 -4.95
CA ALA A 40 0.80 -7.86 -6.03
C ALA A 40 1.55 -9.11 -5.57
N ILE A 41 1.60 -10.13 -6.44
CA ILE A 41 2.34 -11.37 -6.22
C ILE A 41 3.13 -11.66 -7.48
N GLY A 42 4.41 -11.98 -7.34
CA GLY A 42 5.34 -12.13 -8.46
C GLY A 42 6.19 -10.89 -8.68
N ARG A 43 7.41 -11.10 -9.20
CA ARG A 43 8.42 -10.04 -9.32
C ARG A 43 7.92 -8.87 -10.18
N ASP A 44 7.33 -9.18 -11.32
CA ASP A 44 6.84 -8.20 -12.28
C ASP A 44 5.70 -7.35 -11.68
N ALA A 45 4.69 -8.02 -11.11
CA ALA A 45 3.57 -7.36 -10.44
C ALA A 45 4.02 -6.49 -9.25
N VAL A 46 5.02 -6.94 -8.49
CA VAL A 46 5.60 -6.16 -7.37
C VAL A 46 6.30 -4.90 -7.88
N ILE A 47 7.08 -4.99 -8.97
CA ILE A 47 7.76 -3.84 -9.58
C ILE A 47 6.74 -2.83 -10.12
N GLU A 48 5.71 -3.32 -10.79
CA GLU A 48 4.60 -2.51 -11.30
C GLU A 48 3.84 -1.79 -10.18
N LEU A 49 3.52 -2.51 -9.10
CA LEU A 49 2.84 -1.93 -7.93
C LEU A 49 3.74 -0.93 -7.21
N ALA A 50 5.03 -1.21 -7.06
CA ALA A 50 5.99 -0.31 -6.44
C ALA A 50 6.21 0.97 -7.26
N SER A 51 6.23 0.87 -8.59
CA SER A 51 6.35 2.02 -9.49
C SER A 51 5.13 2.94 -9.42
N ARG A 52 3.94 2.37 -9.18
CA ARG A 52 2.68 3.12 -9.04
C ARG A 52 2.42 3.63 -7.63
N ALA A 53 2.99 2.99 -6.61
CA ALA A 53 2.80 3.34 -5.21
C ALA A 53 3.48 4.68 -4.87
N THR A 54 2.84 5.77 -5.26
CA THR A 54 3.27 7.13 -4.94
C THR A 54 2.60 7.59 -3.65
N VAL A 55 3.39 8.05 -2.67
CA VAL A 55 2.89 8.54 -1.37
C VAL A 55 2.13 9.87 -1.48
N THR A 56 2.27 10.59 -2.60
CA THR A 56 1.72 11.94 -2.80
C THR A 56 0.45 11.98 -3.65
N HIS A 57 0.19 10.98 -4.50
CA HIS A 57 -0.97 10.93 -5.40
C HIS A 57 -1.62 9.55 -5.37
N CYS A 58 -2.95 9.50 -5.26
CA CYS A 58 -3.68 8.25 -5.42
C CYS A 58 -4.10 8.08 -6.89
N PRO A 59 -3.71 6.98 -7.57
CA PRO A 59 -4.06 6.71 -8.96
C PRO A 59 -5.50 6.19 -9.12
N HIS A 60 -6.24 6.04 -8.03
CA HIS A 60 -7.64 5.65 -8.02
C HIS A 60 -8.52 6.90 -8.22
N THR A 61 -8.68 7.28 -9.49
CA THR A 61 -9.69 8.26 -9.93
C THR A 61 -11.07 7.63 -9.96
#